data_AF-A0A0M8SUI7-F1
#
_entry.id   AF-A0A0M8SUI7-F1
#
_cell.length_a   1.000
_cell.length_b   1.000
_cell.length_c   1.000
_cell.angle_alpha   90.00
_cell.angle_beta   90.00
_cell.angle_gamma   90.00
#
_symmetry.space_group_name_H-M   'P 1'
#
loop_
_entity.id
_entity.type
_entity.pdbx_description
1 polymer ?
#
loop_
_entity_poly.entity_id
_entity_poly.type
_entity_poly.pdbx_seq_one_letter_code
_entity_poly.pdbx_strand_id
1 'polypeptide(L)'
;MDDDPEPVPQQTRPLLADIGSLIDMGVVDEQPQPPTELPPDPPAEEAANAAALTEALAEAGIPAAGADEQAIAALAKLDPAMVEAITRWMLGDSAGAKK
;
A
#
# COMPACT_ATOMS: atom_id res chain seq x y z
N MET A 1 -62.07 2.72 -4.70
CA MET A 1 -61.12 3.56 -3.94
C MET A 1 -59.79 3.13 -4.49
N ASP A 2 -59.32 3.85 -5.50
CA ASP A 2 -58.10 3.53 -6.21
C ASP A 2 -57.34 4.86 -6.28
N ASP A 3 -56.75 5.21 -5.14
CA ASP A 3 -55.81 6.31 -4.98
C ASP A 3 -54.45 5.75 -5.42
N ASP A 4 -54.18 5.85 -6.72
CA ASP A 4 -52.87 5.52 -7.30
C ASP A 4 -51.92 6.69 -6.97
N PRO A 5 -50.87 6.50 -6.14
CA PRO A 5 -49.98 7.59 -5.78
C PRO A 5 -49.15 8.00 -6.99
N GLU A 6 -49.37 9.22 -7.49
CA GLU A 6 -48.54 9.81 -8.55
C GLU A 6 -47.04 9.74 -8.19
N PRO A 7 -46.16 9.43 -9.16
CA PRO A 7 -44.73 9.42 -8.90
C PRO A 7 -44.26 10.84 -8.58
N VAL A 8 -43.89 11.06 -7.32
CA VAL A 8 -43.24 12.29 -6.87
C VAL A 8 -42.01 12.56 -7.76
N PRO A 9 -41.91 13.75 -8.40
CA PRO A 9 -40.70 14.12 -9.11
C PRO A 9 -39.55 14.12 -8.10
N GLN A 10 -38.58 13.23 -8.31
CA GLN A 10 -37.35 13.21 -7.54
C GLN A 10 -36.68 14.55 -7.78
N GLN A 11 -36.79 15.47 -6.81
CA GLN A 11 -36.03 16.71 -6.82
C GLN A 11 -34.57 16.30 -6.91
N THR A 12 -33.98 16.46 -8.10
CA THR A 12 -32.56 16.33 -8.34
C THR A 12 -31.91 17.30 -7.37
N ARG A 13 -31.38 16.78 -6.27
CA ARG A 13 -30.53 17.57 -5.39
C ARG A 13 -29.47 18.17 -6.30
N PRO A 14 -29.19 19.49 -6.24
CA PRO A 14 -28.07 20.04 -6.98
C PRO A 14 -26.86 19.24 -6.51
N LEU A 15 -26.33 18.40 -7.41
CA LEU A 15 -25.04 17.78 -7.22
C LEU A 15 -24.11 18.95 -6.97
N LEU A 16 -23.58 19.07 -5.74
CA LEU A 16 -22.53 20.03 -5.47
C LEU A 16 -21.49 19.80 -6.56
N ALA A 17 -21.24 20.83 -7.37
CA ALA A 17 -20.26 20.75 -8.43
C ALA A 17 -18.97 20.23 -7.79
N ASP A 18 -18.38 19.22 -8.44
CA ASP A 18 -17.10 18.68 -7.98
C ASP A 18 -16.10 19.84 -7.83
N ILE A 19 -15.29 19.78 -6.78
CA ILE A 19 -14.34 20.86 -6.47
C ILE A 19 -13.40 21.10 -7.67
N GLY A 20 -13.03 20.04 -8.39
CA GLY A 20 -12.25 20.16 -9.64
C GLY A 20 -12.97 20.99 -10.70
N SER A 21 -14.27 20.75 -10.90
CA SER A 21 -15.09 21.55 -11.82
C SER A 21 -15.20 23.02 -11.40
N LEU A 22 -15.23 23.31 -10.09
CA LEU A 22 -15.27 24.68 -9.57
C LEU A 22 -13.93 25.42 -9.76
N ILE A 23 -12.81 24.69 -9.68
CA ILE A 23 -11.47 25.20 -10.00
C ILE A 23 -11.37 25.50 -11.50
N ASP A 24 -11.82 24.58 -12.36
CA ASP A 24 -11.82 24.77 -13.82
C ASP A 24 -12.68 25.97 -14.26
N MET A 25 -13.78 26.22 -13.57
CA MET A 25 -14.65 27.39 -13.82
C MET A 25 -14.12 28.69 -13.20
N GLY A 26 -12.98 28.65 -12.49
CA GLY A 26 -12.39 29.81 -11.82
C GLY A 26 -13.24 30.35 -10.66
N VAL A 27 -14.12 29.52 -10.11
CA VAL A 27 -14.97 29.87 -8.96
C VAL A 27 -14.20 29.72 -7.64
N VAL A 28 -13.21 28.82 -7.61
CA VAL A 28 -12.39 28.52 -6.43
C VAL A 28 -10.93 28.42 -6.89
N ASP A 29 -10.01 29.05 -6.15
CA ASP A 29 -8.58 28.95 -6.44
C ASP A 29 -8.03 27.56 -6.08
N GLU A 30 -7.06 27.09 -6.87
CA GLU A 30 -6.33 25.86 -6.56
C GLU A 30 -5.52 26.06 -5.27
N GLN A 31 -5.76 25.20 -4.27
CA GLN A 31 -4.99 25.26 -3.04
C GLN A 31 -3.57 24.72 -3.28
N PRO A 32 -2.52 25.41 -2.77
CA PRO A 32 -1.16 24.89 -2.87
C PRO A 32 -1.09 23.54 -2.17
N GLN A 33 -0.65 22.51 -2.89
CA GLN A 33 -0.45 21.19 -2.30
C GLN A 33 0.63 21.28 -1.23
N PRO A 34 0.43 20.65 -0.06
CA PRO A 34 1.48 20.57 0.94
C PRO A 34 2.71 19.89 0.35
N PRO A 35 3.92 20.30 0.72
CA PRO A 35 5.14 19.65 0.26
C PRO A 35 5.09 18.16 0.63
N THR A 36 5.41 17.30 -0.34
CA THR A 36 5.53 15.86 -0.10
C THR A 36 6.76 15.62 0.79
N GLU A 37 6.54 15.43 2.09
CA GLU A 37 7.61 15.00 2.99
C GLU A 37 8.06 13.59 2.57
N LEU A 38 9.31 13.47 2.12
CA LEU A 38 9.95 12.17 1.93
C LEU A 38 10.10 11.52 3.31
N PRO A 39 9.70 10.24 3.47
CA PRO A 39 9.93 9.54 4.72
C PRO A 39 11.44 9.49 5.02
N PRO A 40 11.84 9.53 6.30
CA PRO A 40 13.25 9.42 6.67
C PRO A 40 13.84 8.11 6.17
N ASP A 41 15.13 8.14 5.81
CA ASP A 41 15.87 6.93 5.44
C ASP A 41 15.79 5.88 6.56
N PRO A 42 15.64 4.59 6.19
CA PRO A 42 15.57 3.53 7.18
C PRO A 42 16.87 3.46 8.00
N PRO A 43 16.80 3.08 9.29
CA PRO A 43 17.97 2.74 10.09
C PRO A 43 18.89 1.76 9.37
N ALA A 44 20.21 1.87 9.60
CA ALA A 44 21.21 1.00 8.98
C ALA A 44 20.93 -0.50 9.20
N GLU A 45 20.32 -0.84 10.32
CA GLU A 45 19.89 -2.20 10.68
C GLU A 45 18.75 -2.70 9.78
N GLU A 46 17.74 -1.87 9.51
CA GLU A 46 16.65 -2.21 8.59
C GLU A 46 17.19 -2.38 7.16
N ALA A 47 18.13 -1.54 6.73
CA ALA A 47 18.78 -1.69 5.42
C ALA A 47 19.56 -3.02 5.29
N ALA A 48 20.28 -3.42 6.35
CA ALA A 48 20.98 -4.70 6.39
C ALA A 48 20.01 -5.89 6.37
N ASN A 49 18.91 -5.80 7.13
CA ASN A 49 17.86 -6.82 7.17
C ASN A 49 17.17 -6.98 5.81
N ALA A 50 16.86 -5.87 5.13
CA ALA A 50 16.27 -5.88 3.80
C ALA A 50 17.19 -6.56 2.77
N ALA A 51 18.50 -6.28 2.83
CA ALA A 51 19.48 -6.92 1.97
C ALA A 51 19.55 -8.44 2.21
N ALA A 52 19.59 -8.87 3.48
CA ALA A 52 19.61 -10.28 3.85
C ALA A 52 18.36 -11.05 3.37
N LEU A 53 17.18 -10.45 3.49
CA LEU A 53 15.92 -11.03 3.02
C LEU A 53 15.88 -11.13 1.48
N THR A 54 16.38 -10.10 0.79
CA THR A 54 16.43 -10.08 -0.68
C THR A 54 17.39 -11.14 -1.22
N GLU A 55 18.56 -11.29 -0.58
CA GLU A 55 19.53 -12.34 -0.91
C GLU A 55 18.95 -13.74 -0.66
N ALA A 56 18.27 -13.93 0.47
CA ALA A 56 17.61 -15.19 0.81
C ALA A 56 16.51 -15.57 -0.20
N LEU A 57 15.72 -14.60 -0.67
CA LEU A 57 14.71 -14.81 -1.71
C LEU A 57 15.35 -15.21 -3.04
N ALA A 58 16.44 -14.55 -3.42
CA ALA A 58 17.19 -14.86 -4.64
C ALA A 58 17.80 -16.28 -4.57
N GLU A 59 18.37 -16.67 -3.44
CA GLU A 59 18.93 -18.01 -3.22
C GLU A 59 17.85 -19.10 -3.15
N ALA A 60 16.67 -18.79 -2.60
CA ALA A 60 15.49 -19.64 -2.67
C ALA A 60 14.88 -19.74 -4.08
N GLY A 61 15.38 -18.96 -5.05
CA GLY A 61 14.89 -18.93 -6.43
C GLY A 61 13.53 -18.28 -6.58
N ILE A 62 13.11 -17.45 -5.61
CA ILE A 62 11.83 -16.72 -5.63
C ILE A 62 12.08 -15.35 -6.27
N PRO A 63 11.55 -15.07 -7.46
CA PRO A 63 11.69 -13.76 -8.08
C PRO A 63 10.87 -12.74 -7.28
N ALA A 64 11.54 -11.81 -6.61
CA ALA A 64 10.87 -10.69 -5.96
C ALA A 64 10.19 -9.80 -7.02
N ALA A 65 8.87 -9.74 -7.00
CA ALA A 65 8.08 -8.77 -7.76
C ALA A 65 8.01 -7.44 -6.99
N GLY A 66 7.58 -6.35 -7.65
CA GLY A 66 7.45 -5.04 -7.00
C GLY A 66 6.48 -5.02 -5.80
N ALA A 67 5.59 -6.00 -5.68
CA ALA A 67 4.76 -6.18 -4.47
C ALA A 67 5.55 -6.75 -3.28
N ASP A 68 6.63 -7.50 -3.55
CA ASP A 68 7.48 -8.12 -2.53
C ASP A 68 8.44 -7.11 -1.90
N GLU A 69 8.79 -6.02 -2.58
CA GLU A 69 9.63 -4.95 -2.03
C GLU A 69 9.02 -4.31 -0.79
N GLN A 70 7.69 -4.10 -0.78
CA GLN A 70 7.00 -3.58 0.41
C GLN A 70 6.96 -4.62 1.53
N ALA A 71 6.80 -5.90 1.20
CA ALA A 71 6.84 -6.98 2.19
C ALA A 71 8.25 -7.11 2.80
N ILE A 72 9.30 -7.02 1.99
CA ILE A 72 10.71 -7.01 2.44
C ILE A 72 10.95 -5.79 3.33
N ALA A 73 10.52 -4.60 2.93
CA ALA A 73 10.65 -3.40 3.75
C ALA A 73 9.87 -3.48 5.08
N ALA A 74 8.74 -4.17 5.10
CA ALA A 74 7.99 -4.41 6.33
C ALA A 74 8.68 -5.44 7.24
N LEU A 75 9.23 -6.51 6.67
CA LEU A 75 9.98 -7.54 7.39
C LEU A 75 11.33 -7.03 7.90
N ALA A 76 11.96 -6.11 7.18
CA ALA A 76 13.23 -5.50 7.55
C ALA A 76 13.19 -4.72 8.88
N LYS A 77 12.00 -4.26 9.29
CA LYS A 77 11.73 -3.58 10.56
C LYS A 77 11.72 -4.52 11.77
N LEU A 78 11.75 -5.83 11.54
CA LEU A 78 11.84 -6.81 12.62
C LEU A 78 13.25 -6.84 13.21
N ASP A 79 13.35 -7.36 14.43
CA ASP A 79 14.63 -7.60 15.09
C ASP A 79 15.53 -8.53 14.24
N PRO A 80 16.85 -8.29 14.18
CA PRO A 80 17.77 -9.09 13.36
C PRO A 80 17.69 -10.60 13.64
N ALA A 81 17.46 -11.01 14.89
CA ALA A 81 17.34 -12.43 15.22
C ALA A 81 16.09 -13.06 14.57
N MET A 82 15.01 -12.29 14.42
CA MET A 82 13.80 -12.73 13.74
C MET A 82 14.03 -12.79 12.23
N VAL A 83 14.71 -11.80 11.65
CA VAL A 83 15.06 -11.78 10.23
C VAL A 83 15.95 -12.97 9.87
N GLU A 84 16.95 -13.27 10.70
CA GLU A 84 17.81 -14.46 10.55
C GLU A 84 16.99 -15.76 10.60
N ALA A 85 16.03 -15.86 11.52
CA ALA A 85 15.15 -17.03 11.61
C ALA A 85 14.28 -17.20 10.34
N ILE A 86 13.76 -16.10 9.78
CA ILE A 86 12.98 -16.10 8.54
C ILE A 86 13.86 -16.48 7.35
N THR A 87 15.06 -15.91 7.23
CA THR A 87 16.05 -16.27 6.21
C THR A 87 16.39 -17.76 6.27
N ARG A 88 16.63 -18.28 7.48
CA ARG A 88 16.90 -19.71 7.70
C ARG A 88 15.71 -20.59 7.30
N TRP A 89 14.49 -20.15 7.61
CA TRP A 89 13.26 -20.85 7.20
C TRP A 89 13.12 -20.89 5.67
N MET A 90 13.34 -19.76 4.98
CA MET A 90 13.28 -19.66 3.52
C MET A 90 14.30 -20.59 2.84
N LEU A 91 15.53 -20.63 3.36
CA LEU A 91 16.65 -21.38 2.79
C LEU A 91 16.66 -22.89 3.13
N GLY A 92 15.86 -23.37 4.09
CA GLY A 92 16.04 -24.75 4.55
C GLY A 92 14.97 -25.42 5.39
N ASP A 93 13.86 -24.75 5.75
CA ASP A 93 12.69 -25.43 6.35
C ASP A 93 11.53 -25.60 5.35
N SER A 94 11.67 -25.04 4.16
CA SER A 94 10.81 -25.31 2.99
C SER A 94 10.92 -26.76 2.46
N ALA A 95 11.82 -27.58 3.01
CA ALA A 95 11.87 -29.03 2.79
C ALA A 95 10.84 -29.84 3.63
N GLY A 96 10.12 -29.20 4.56
CA GLY A 96 9.22 -29.87 5.52
C GLY A 96 7.71 -29.89 5.18
N ALA A 97 7.26 -29.19 4.14
CA ALA A 97 5.82 -29.10 3.79
C ALA A 97 5.33 -30.19 2.83
N LYS A 98 5.76 -31.45 3.04
CA LYS A 98 5.09 -32.64 2.50
C LYS A 98 4.80 -33.63 3.63
N LYS A 99 3.61 -33.56 4.20
CA LYS A 99 2.97 -34.73 4.80
C LYS A 99 1.46 -34.67 4.63
#